data_AF-A0AA51L3A3-F1
#
_entry.id   AF-A0AA51L3A3-F1
#
_cell.length_a   1.000
_cell.length_b   1.000
_cell.length_c   1.000
_cell.angle_alpha   90.00
_cell.angle_beta   90.00
_cell.angle_gamma   90.00
#
_symmetry.space_group_name_H-M   'P 1'
#
loop_
_entity.id
_entity.type
_entity.pdbx_description
1 polymer ?
#
loop_
_entity_poly.entity_id
_entity_poly.type
_entity_poly.pdbx_seq_one_letter_code
_entity_poly.pdbx_strand_id
1 'polypeptide(L)'
;MKKKLARTLKSFKTSYYQWRYWNSIYRYMVKNIRKQGLTKDKNLIPYINKPGIVLSFDDSYRVNDWVKYGKDLFGYYDVKVTFNINAIHPFDRNREHTQKEIDMLLELQANGHEIAHHGFNHRKASEYSNANGINKWVSDEIESLLNWMVDKSHSKTKERFKRPVSFAFPNFSYIDENILALIPKFFKIVRGHLIKNNLASFNNTGIVPSICIDGFYSCNFYYIKKIMKLTKKTNMNLILTCHSILPENADWNEYGWGEESVKSGNWRTSPETLKTIIDEARKNEFEFYTTAEIAGVATFIDPNFEKTVREIISNPTEKWVSISNLIPIKELDLSNKSIRNLDGIQYFINLEKLNLSNNEITDFRLLQKLPKLKKINVENNPLKNNQSENVNSLLHILLIIGINAIKFTELSYYLGVL
;
A
#
# COMPACT_ATOMS: atom_id res chain seq x y z
N MET A 1 -7.13 30.10 -37.83
CA MET A 1 -5.65 29.99 -37.73
C MET A 1 -5.08 30.38 -36.35
N LYS A 2 -5.29 31.62 -35.85
CA LYS A 2 -4.73 32.09 -34.55
C LYS A 2 -5.09 31.23 -33.33
N LYS A 3 -6.34 30.76 -33.19
CA LYS A 3 -6.76 29.84 -32.11
C LYS A 3 -6.08 28.46 -32.17
N LYS A 4 -5.80 27.94 -33.37
CA LYS A 4 -5.09 26.67 -33.59
C LYS A 4 -3.61 26.82 -33.23
N LEU A 5 -2.97 27.89 -33.70
CA LEU A 5 -1.57 28.22 -33.38
C LEU A 5 -1.36 28.44 -31.88
N ALA A 6 -2.28 29.16 -31.20
CA ALA A 6 -2.24 29.39 -29.76
C ALA A 6 -2.41 28.08 -28.95
N ARG A 7 -3.30 27.17 -29.38
CA ARG A 7 -3.44 25.84 -28.78
C ARG A 7 -2.18 25.00 -28.96
N THR A 8 -1.59 25.02 -30.15
CA THR A 8 -0.32 24.31 -30.44
C THR A 8 0.83 24.86 -29.59
N LEU A 9 1.00 26.19 -29.50
CA LEU A 9 2.01 26.82 -28.66
C LEU A 9 1.82 26.52 -27.16
N LYS A 10 0.57 26.52 -26.67
CA LYS A 10 0.24 26.12 -25.30
C LYS A 10 0.63 24.66 -25.04
N SER A 11 0.31 23.76 -25.96
CA SER A 11 0.69 22.35 -25.90
C SER A 11 2.22 22.16 -25.84
N PHE A 12 2.98 22.85 -26.71
CA PHE A 12 4.45 22.78 -26.69
C PHE A 12 5.06 23.27 -25.38
N LYS A 13 4.56 24.39 -24.84
CA LYS A 13 5.02 24.90 -23.54
C LYS A 13 4.74 23.89 -22.42
N THR A 14 3.53 23.34 -22.36
CA THR A 14 3.17 22.32 -21.37
C THR A 14 4.09 21.10 -21.47
N SER A 15 4.28 20.53 -22.66
CA SER A 15 5.19 19.38 -22.86
C SER A 15 6.64 19.70 -22.46
N TYR A 16 7.12 20.91 -22.71
CA TYR A 16 8.46 21.33 -22.28
C TYR A 16 8.60 21.39 -20.75
N TYR A 17 7.64 22.00 -20.04
CA TYR A 17 7.69 22.07 -18.57
C TYR A 17 7.62 20.69 -17.93
N GLN A 18 6.76 19.80 -18.44
CA GLN A 18 6.66 18.42 -18.00
C GLN A 18 7.98 17.68 -18.20
N TRP A 19 8.56 17.76 -19.40
CA TRP A 19 9.87 17.19 -19.68
C TRP A 19 10.92 17.71 -18.71
N ARG A 20 10.97 19.03 -18.48
CA ARG A 20 11.98 19.66 -17.60
C ARG A 20 11.87 19.17 -16.16
N TYR A 21 10.65 19.07 -15.64
CA TYR A 21 10.36 18.58 -14.28
C TYR A 21 10.85 17.14 -14.11
N TRP A 22 10.38 16.21 -14.94
CA TRP A 22 10.72 14.79 -14.85
C TRP A 22 12.20 14.51 -15.16
N ASN A 23 12.78 15.24 -16.12
CA ASN A 23 14.21 15.18 -16.42
C ASN A 23 15.06 15.63 -15.23
N SER A 24 14.64 16.67 -14.50
CA SER A 24 15.34 17.15 -13.31
C SER A 24 15.38 16.08 -12.22
N ILE A 25 14.22 15.48 -11.91
CA ILE A 25 14.09 14.38 -10.96
C ILE A 25 15.04 13.24 -11.34
N TYR A 26 14.93 12.74 -12.58
CA TYR A 26 15.74 11.63 -13.04
C TYR A 26 17.25 11.92 -12.99
N ARG A 27 17.68 13.11 -13.43
CA ARG A 27 19.12 13.49 -13.38
C ARG A 27 19.64 13.56 -11.95
N TYR A 28 18.85 14.10 -11.02
CA TYR A 28 19.22 14.17 -9.61
C TYR A 28 19.36 12.78 -9.00
N MET A 29 18.42 11.87 -9.29
CA MET A 29 18.49 10.46 -8.88
C MET A 29 19.75 9.77 -9.41
N VAL A 30 20.04 9.88 -10.71
CA VAL A 30 21.26 9.30 -11.32
C VAL A 30 22.52 9.81 -10.63
N LYS A 31 22.60 11.12 -10.37
CA LYS A 31 23.77 11.74 -9.71
C LYS A 31 23.97 11.18 -8.30
N ASN A 32 22.91 11.01 -7.52
CA ASN A 32 22.99 10.53 -6.15
C ASN A 32 23.27 9.02 -6.07
N ILE A 33 22.64 8.21 -6.93
CA ILE A 33 22.86 6.76 -6.97
C ILE A 33 24.30 6.43 -7.36
N ARG A 34 24.91 7.15 -8.30
CA ARG A 34 26.33 6.92 -8.68
C ARG A 34 27.31 7.10 -7.53
N LYS A 35 26.96 7.88 -6.50
CA LYS A 35 27.80 8.08 -5.31
C LYS A 35 27.68 6.95 -4.29
N GLN A 36 26.60 6.17 -4.35
CA GLN A 36 26.33 5.05 -3.46
C GLN A 36 26.76 3.78 -4.20
N GLY A 37 27.84 3.13 -3.76
CA GLY A 37 28.32 1.90 -4.38
C GLY A 37 27.19 0.86 -4.46
N LEU A 38 27.03 0.22 -5.63
CA LEU A 38 25.95 -0.74 -5.88
C LEU A 38 26.46 -2.16 -5.63
N THR A 39 25.84 -2.88 -4.71
CA THR A 39 26.01 -4.33 -4.58
C THR A 39 24.88 -5.04 -5.32
N LYS A 40 25.25 -5.97 -6.21
CA LYS A 40 24.29 -6.71 -7.03
C LYS A 40 24.02 -8.07 -6.40
N ASP A 41 23.10 -8.12 -5.45
CA ASP A 41 22.58 -9.39 -4.99
C ASP A 41 21.73 -10.02 -6.11
N LYS A 42 22.02 -11.28 -6.44
CA LYS A 42 21.32 -12.01 -7.51
C LYS A 42 20.06 -12.71 -6.99
N ASN A 43 20.00 -13.01 -5.70
CA ASN A 43 18.88 -13.71 -5.10
C ASN A 43 17.88 -12.70 -4.55
N LEU A 44 16.97 -12.23 -5.42
CA LEU A 44 15.94 -11.26 -5.05
C LEU A 44 14.81 -11.94 -4.26
N ILE A 45 14.72 -11.63 -2.98
CA ILE A 45 13.75 -12.17 -2.03
C ILE A 45 12.87 -11.00 -1.53
N PRO A 46 11.52 -11.12 -1.60
CA PRO A 46 10.61 -10.14 -1.03
C PRO A 46 10.97 -9.80 0.42
N TYR A 47 10.78 -8.54 0.80
CA TYR A 47 11.05 -8.03 2.15
C TYR A 47 12.51 -8.12 2.64
N ILE A 48 13.45 -8.57 1.79
CA ILE A 48 14.89 -8.52 2.07
C ILE A 48 15.57 -7.55 1.11
N ASN A 49 15.53 -7.85 -0.18
CA ASN A 49 16.32 -7.15 -1.21
C ASN A 49 15.60 -7.08 -2.57
N LYS A 50 14.37 -7.60 -2.70
CA LYS A 50 13.60 -7.49 -3.94
C LYS A 50 13.08 -6.05 -4.09
N PRO A 51 13.36 -5.37 -5.23
CA PRO A 51 12.89 -4.01 -5.44
C PRO A 51 11.38 -3.95 -5.49
N GLY A 52 10.83 -2.89 -4.90
CA GLY A 52 9.39 -2.71 -4.77
C GLY A 52 8.87 -1.39 -5.32
N ILE A 53 7.56 -1.36 -5.52
CA ILE A 53 6.80 -0.15 -5.82
C ILE A 53 5.65 -0.01 -4.82
N VAL A 54 5.43 1.20 -4.36
CA VAL A 54 4.28 1.57 -3.52
C VAL A 54 3.42 2.54 -4.31
N LEU A 55 2.13 2.27 -4.36
CA LEU A 55 1.11 3.23 -4.80
C LEU A 55 0.45 3.80 -3.55
N SER A 56 0.53 5.11 -3.38
CA SER A 56 0.01 5.83 -2.21
C SER A 56 -1.01 6.87 -2.65
N PHE A 57 -2.17 6.89 -2.00
CA PHE A 57 -3.31 7.74 -2.34
C PHE A 57 -3.64 8.66 -1.17
N ASP A 58 -3.53 9.95 -1.40
CA ASP A 58 -3.82 10.99 -0.41
C ASP A 58 -5.27 11.45 -0.51
N ASP A 59 -5.80 11.94 0.61
CA ASP A 59 -7.10 12.60 0.75
C ASP A 59 -8.33 11.67 0.74
N SER A 60 -8.73 11.19 1.92
CA SER A 60 -9.82 10.21 2.06
C SER A 60 -11.21 10.70 1.72
N TYR A 61 -11.40 12.01 1.59
CA TYR A 61 -12.62 12.54 0.99
C TYR A 61 -12.82 12.10 -0.48
N ARG A 62 -11.82 11.43 -1.07
CA ARG A 62 -11.84 10.81 -2.41
C ARG A 62 -12.12 9.31 -2.38
N VAL A 63 -12.51 8.75 -1.24
CA VAL A 63 -12.73 7.29 -1.08
C VAL A 63 -13.71 6.71 -2.10
N ASN A 64 -14.71 7.48 -2.53
CA ASN A 64 -15.65 7.05 -3.58
C ASN A 64 -14.91 6.73 -4.90
N ASP A 65 -13.93 7.55 -5.27
CA ASP A 65 -13.13 7.34 -6.49
C ASP A 65 -12.24 6.11 -6.35
N TRP A 66 -11.62 5.94 -5.18
CA TRP A 66 -10.77 4.79 -4.87
C TRP A 66 -11.54 3.48 -4.96
N VAL A 67 -12.74 3.43 -4.37
CA VAL A 67 -13.57 2.22 -4.42
C VAL A 67 -14.10 1.99 -5.83
N LYS A 68 -14.64 3.03 -6.48
CA LYS A 68 -15.31 2.90 -7.78
C LYS A 68 -14.35 2.53 -8.91
N TYR A 69 -13.12 3.04 -8.89
CA TYR A 69 -12.17 2.89 -10.01
C TYR A 69 -10.87 2.19 -9.63
N GLY A 70 -10.54 2.09 -8.35
CA GLY A 70 -9.30 1.47 -7.87
C GLY A 70 -9.50 0.04 -7.36
N LYS A 71 -10.53 -0.22 -6.55
CA LYS A 71 -10.70 -1.50 -5.84
C LYS A 71 -10.61 -2.73 -6.74
N ASP A 72 -11.42 -2.78 -7.80
CA ASP A 72 -11.43 -3.93 -8.71
C ASP A 72 -10.14 -4.02 -9.54
N LEU A 73 -9.54 -2.86 -9.90
CA LEU A 73 -8.25 -2.81 -10.57
C LEU A 73 -7.15 -3.43 -9.69
N PHE A 74 -7.10 -3.05 -8.41
CA PHE A 74 -6.11 -3.56 -7.47
C PHE A 74 -6.32 -5.04 -7.16
N GLY A 75 -7.58 -5.47 -7.02
CA GLY A 75 -7.94 -6.87 -6.86
C GLY A 75 -7.54 -7.73 -8.06
N TYR A 76 -7.82 -7.28 -9.29
CA TYR A 76 -7.45 -7.98 -10.52
C TYR A 76 -5.94 -8.21 -10.62
N TYR A 77 -5.14 -7.22 -10.23
CA TYR A 77 -3.69 -7.30 -10.31
C TYR A 77 -3.02 -7.90 -9.07
N ASP A 78 -3.77 -8.26 -8.02
CA ASP A 78 -3.24 -8.69 -6.71
C ASP A 78 -2.18 -7.69 -6.19
N VAL A 79 -2.56 -6.41 -6.11
CA VAL A 79 -1.68 -5.33 -5.63
C VAL A 79 -2.27 -4.66 -4.39
N LYS A 80 -1.41 -4.45 -3.40
CA LYS A 80 -1.74 -3.65 -2.22
C LYS A 80 -1.25 -2.23 -2.38
N VAL A 81 -2.00 -1.29 -1.80
CA VAL A 81 -1.72 0.14 -1.87
C VAL A 81 -1.90 0.77 -0.49
N THR A 82 -1.46 2.02 -0.34
CA THR A 82 -1.63 2.82 0.88
C THR A 82 -2.63 3.93 0.63
N PHE A 83 -3.67 4.04 1.45
CA PHE A 83 -4.62 5.16 1.48
C PHE A 83 -4.35 6.02 2.71
N ASN A 84 -3.93 7.27 2.53
CA ASN A 84 -3.66 8.21 3.62
C ASN A 84 -4.93 9.01 3.90
N ILE A 85 -5.48 8.86 5.10
CA ILE A 85 -6.80 9.39 5.46
C ILE A 85 -6.73 10.60 6.38
N ASN A 86 -7.68 11.50 6.23
CA ASN A 86 -7.94 12.64 7.10
C ASN A 86 -9.41 12.59 7.57
N ALA A 87 -9.78 13.25 8.67
CA ALA A 87 -11.15 13.14 9.18
C ALA A 87 -12.10 14.12 8.47
N ILE A 88 -11.59 15.32 8.15
CA ILE A 88 -12.39 16.47 7.70
C ILE A 88 -12.29 16.67 6.19
N HIS A 89 -13.42 16.83 5.51
CA HIS A 89 -13.52 17.10 4.07
C HIS A 89 -13.34 18.60 3.79
N PRO A 90 -12.17 19.07 3.29
CA PRO A 90 -11.90 20.50 3.15
C PRO A 90 -12.76 21.20 2.08
N PHE A 91 -13.22 20.46 1.07
CA PHE A 91 -14.02 21.00 -0.06
C PHE A 91 -15.54 20.81 0.08
N ASP A 92 -16.02 20.29 1.22
CA ASP A 92 -17.45 20.04 1.46
C ASP A 92 -17.82 20.47 2.88
N ARG A 93 -17.86 21.79 3.08
CA ARG A 93 -18.27 22.43 4.34
C ARG A 93 -17.52 21.93 5.59
N ASN A 94 -16.30 21.41 5.44
CA ASN A 94 -15.52 20.82 6.53
C ASN A 94 -16.27 19.72 7.31
N ARG A 95 -17.10 18.92 6.64
CA ARG A 95 -17.78 17.79 7.29
C ARG A 95 -16.83 16.64 7.60
N GLU A 96 -17.21 15.79 8.55
CA GLU A 96 -16.61 14.47 8.73
C GLU A 96 -17.05 13.47 7.64
N HIS A 97 -16.38 12.32 7.60
CA HIS A 97 -16.79 11.18 6.77
C HIS A 97 -18.15 10.64 7.23
N THR A 98 -19.02 10.33 6.27
CA THR A 98 -20.26 9.58 6.49
C THR A 98 -19.96 8.13 6.87
N GLN A 99 -20.93 7.44 7.48
CA GLN A 99 -20.78 6.02 7.80
C GLN A 99 -20.49 5.16 6.55
N LYS A 100 -21.06 5.52 5.39
CA LYS A 100 -20.80 4.84 4.12
C LYS A 100 -19.35 4.98 3.68
N GLU A 101 -18.77 6.18 3.81
CA GLU A 101 -17.36 6.42 3.50
C GLU A 101 -16.44 5.67 4.48
N ILE A 102 -16.80 5.59 5.77
CA ILE A 102 -16.09 4.77 6.77
C ILE A 102 -16.14 3.28 6.39
N ASP A 103 -17.32 2.77 6.02
CA ASP A 103 -17.48 1.38 5.59
C ASP A 103 -16.62 1.07 4.35
N MET A 104 -16.55 2.00 3.39
CA MET A 104 -15.67 1.89 2.21
C MET A 104 -14.18 1.84 2.58
N LEU A 105 -13.72 2.69 3.50
CA LEU A 105 -12.32 2.66 3.96
C LEU A 105 -11.98 1.33 4.66
N LEU A 106 -12.89 0.81 5.48
CA LEU A 106 -12.70 -0.47 6.17
C LEU A 106 -12.81 -1.65 5.21
N GLU A 107 -13.59 -1.54 4.13
CA GLU A 107 -13.59 -2.51 3.05
C GLU A 107 -12.24 -2.52 2.31
N LEU A 108 -11.65 -1.36 2.01
CA LEU A 108 -10.30 -1.28 1.44
C LEU A 108 -9.26 -1.91 2.38
N GLN A 109 -9.36 -1.65 3.69
CA GLN A 109 -8.52 -2.28 4.70
C GLN A 109 -8.65 -3.81 4.67
N ALA A 110 -9.89 -4.33 4.69
CA ALA A 110 -10.17 -5.76 4.68
C ALA A 110 -9.65 -6.48 3.41
N ASN A 111 -9.48 -5.74 2.31
CA ASN A 111 -8.84 -6.21 1.07
C ASN A 111 -7.30 -6.13 1.10
N GLY A 112 -6.70 -5.92 2.27
CA GLY A 112 -5.24 -5.94 2.45
C GLY A 112 -4.54 -4.60 2.21
N HIS A 113 -5.27 -3.53 1.91
CA HIS A 113 -4.68 -2.20 1.72
C HIS A 113 -4.34 -1.55 3.05
N GLU A 114 -3.30 -0.71 3.07
CA GLU A 114 -2.95 0.07 4.26
C GLU A 114 -3.86 1.30 4.37
N ILE A 115 -4.44 1.51 5.56
CA ILE A 115 -5.03 2.80 5.95
C ILE A 115 -4.01 3.55 6.81
N ALA A 116 -3.46 4.62 6.25
CA ALA A 116 -2.42 5.45 6.82
C ALA A 116 -2.95 6.81 7.29
N HIS A 117 -2.17 7.52 8.10
CA HIS A 117 -2.58 8.78 8.72
C HIS A 117 -2.20 9.98 7.83
N HIS A 118 -3.09 10.95 7.67
CA HIS A 118 -2.90 12.15 6.85
C HIS A 118 -3.29 13.46 7.55
N GLY A 119 -3.31 13.46 8.90
CA GLY A 119 -3.72 14.63 9.69
C GLY A 119 -5.24 14.77 9.80
N PHE A 120 -5.73 15.25 10.95
CA PHE A 120 -7.17 15.38 11.18
C PHE A 120 -7.84 16.41 10.25
N ASN A 121 -7.30 17.63 10.20
CA ASN A 121 -7.84 18.73 9.39
C ASN A 121 -7.07 18.96 8.08
N HIS A 122 -6.14 18.06 7.74
CA HIS A 122 -5.30 18.20 6.54
C HIS A 122 -4.49 19.51 6.53
N ARG A 123 -4.00 19.94 7.72
CA ARG A 123 -3.21 21.19 7.83
C ARG A 123 -1.75 20.96 7.48
N LYS A 124 -1.15 21.97 6.85
CA LYS A 124 0.28 22.02 6.52
C LYS A 124 1.12 22.04 7.80
N ALA A 125 1.92 21.01 8.02
CA ALA A 125 2.57 20.81 9.33
C ALA A 125 3.57 21.91 9.65
N SER A 126 4.40 22.35 8.69
CA SER A 126 5.39 23.40 8.94
C SER A 126 4.74 24.75 9.24
N GLU A 127 3.75 25.16 8.45
CA GLU A 127 3.04 26.43 8.65
C GLU A 127 2.32 26.43 10.00
N TYR A 128 1.61 25.35 10.33
CA TYR A 128 0.88 25.25 11.59
C TYR A 128 1.80 25.25 12.81
N SER A 129 2.89 24.47 12.75
CA SER A 129 3.82 24.32 13.86
C SER A 129 4.59 25.60 14.12
N ASN A 130 4.96 26.35 13.07
CA ASN A 130 5.62 27.64 13.22
C ASN A 130 4.71 28.68 13.87
N ALA A 131 3.41 28.65 13.56
CA ALA A 131 2.46 29.62 14.11
C ALA A 131 1.95 29.25 15.52
N ASN A 132 1.79 27.95 15.82
CA ASN A 132 1.07 27.48 17.00
C ASN A 132 1.90 26.59 17.94
N GLY A 133 3.11 26.22 17.54
CA GLY A 133 3.97 25.27 18.25
C GLY A 133 3.72 23.81 17.88
N ILE A 134 4.79 23.01 17.96
CA ILE A 134 4.79 21.60 17.57
C ILE A 134 3.82 20.74 18.38
N ASN A 135 3.72 20.97 19.69
CA ASN A 135 2.85 20.19 20.57
C ASN A 135 1.37 20.40 20.23
N LYS A 136 0.99 21.64 19.90
CA LYS A 136 -0.37 21.94 19.47
C LYS A 136 -0.68 21.30 18.12
N TRP A 137 0.26 21.32 17.17
CA TRP A 137 0.11 20.59 15.91
C TRP A 137 -0.11 19.09 16.14
N VAL A 138 0.71 18.46 16.99
CA VAL A 138 0.58 17.03 17.31
C VAL A 138 -0.79 16.71 17.91
N SER A 139 -1.25 17.50 18.88
CA SER A 139 -2.56 17.27 19.51
C SER A 139 -3.71 17.42 18.49
N ASP A 140 -3.70 18.52 17.74
CA ASP A 140 -4.80 18.90 16.84
C ASP A 140 -4.86 18.04 15.56
N GLU A 141 -3.72 17.59 15.02
CA GLU A 141 -3.69 16.83 13.77
C GLU A 141 -3.45 15.33 13.98
N ILE A 142 -2.57 14.95 14.90
CA ILE A 142 -2.06 13.58 15.01
C ILE A 142 -2.92 12.77 15.97
N GLU A 143 -2.99 13.23 17.22
CA GLU A 143 -3.75 12.56 18.27
C GLU A 143 -5.25 12.60 17.98
N SER A 144 -5.77 13.73 17.50
CA SER A 144 -7.18 13.87 17.12
C SER A 144 -7.63 12.86 16.08
N LEU A 145 -6.85 12.62 15.02
CA LEU A 145 -7.21 11.60 14.02
C LEU A 145 -7.01 10.17 14.55
N LEU A 146 -5.98 9.91 15.36
CA LEU A 146 -5.84 8.59 15.99
C LEU A 146 -7.05 8.25 16.87
N ASN A 147 -7.53 9.21 17.67
CA ASN A 147 -8.72 9.05 18.50
C ASN A 147 -9.97 8.84 17.64
N TRP A 148 -10.15 9.67 16.60
CA TRP A 148 -11.24 9.52 15.64
C TRP A 148 -11.27 8.12 15.02
N MET A 149 -10.12 7.58 14.58
CA MET A 149 -10.02 6.25 13.99
C MET A 149 -10.42 5.14 14.96
N VAL A 150 -10.05 5.25 16.24
CA VAL A 150 -10.39 4.25 17.28
C VAL A 150 -11.91 4.14 17.46
N ASP A 151 -12.61 5.27 17.36
CA ASP A 151 -14.06 5.33 17.58
C ASP A 151 -14.88 4.83 16.39
N LYS A 152 -14.29 4.74 15.20
CA LYS A 152 -14.99 4.30 13.99
C LYS A 152 -14.97 2.77 13.83
N SER A 153 -16.07 2.24 13.30
CA SER A 153 -16.18 0.83 12.93
C SER A 153 -17.09 0.66 11.71
N HIS A 154 -16.91 -0.45 11.01
CA HIS A 154 -17.73 -0.82 9.87
C HIS A 154 -19.14 -1.15 10.37
N SER A 155 -20.16 -0.59 9.74
CA SER A 155 -21.56 -0.67 10.19
C SER A 155 -22.06 -2.10 10.35
N LYS A 156 -21.68 -3.00 9.43
CA LYS A 156 -22.01 -4.43 9.42
C LYS A 156 -21.02 -5.33 10.18
N THR A 157 -19.75 -5.36 9.77
CA THR A 157 -18.75 -6.31 10.31
C THR A 157 -18.24 -5.93 11.69
N LYS A 158 -18.44 -4.67 12.12
CA LYS A 158 -17.89 -4.08 13.33
C LYS A 158 -16.35 -4.05 13.39
N GLU A 159 -15.68 -4.34 12.27
CA GLU A 159 -14.24 -4.17 12.13
C GLU A 159 -13.88 -2.71 12.37
N ARG A 160 -12.73 -2.48 13.02
CA ARG A 160 -12.20 -1.15 13.31
C ARG A 160 -10.94 -0.87 12.49
N PHE A 161 -10.58 0.40 12.39
CA PHE A 161 -9.32 0.76 11.76
C PHE A 161 -8.15 0.14 12.51
N LYS A 162 -7.21 -0.41 11.76
CA LYS A 162 -5.92 -0.79 12.31
C LYS A 162 -5.13 0.45 12.68
N ARG A 163 -4.22 0.27 13.65
CA ARG A 163 -3.32 1.35 14.04
C ARG A 163 -2.41 1.72 12.86
N PRO A 164 -2.39 2.99 12.41
CA PRO A 164 -1.53 3.40 11.31
C PRO A 164 -0.06 3.18 11.64
N VAL A 165 0.70 2.72 10.64
CA VAL A 165 2.16 2.56 10.70
C VAL A 165 2.84 3.80 10.12
N SER A 166 2.24 4.37 9.08
CA SER A 166 2.78 5.46 8.29
C SER A 166 1.94 6.74 8.41
N PHE A 167 2.62 7.86 8.20
CA PHE A 167 2.00 9.19 8.12
C PHE A 167 2.46 9.92 6.87
N ALA A 168 1.52 10.50 6.12
CA ALA A 168 1.80 11.36 4.99
C ALA A 168 1.62 12.83 5.36
N PHE A 169 2.59 13.69 5.06
CA PHE A 169 2.45 15.13 5.32
C PHE A 169 1.49 15.79 4.33
N PRO A 170 0.39 16.44 4.78
CA PRO A 170 -0.44 17.27 3.92
C PRO A 170 0.38 18.29 3.14
N ASN A 171 0.12 18.39 1.84
CA ASN A 171 0.83 19.29 0.92
C ASN A 171 2.36 19.11 0.90
N PHE A 172 2.88 17.97 1.39
CA PHE A 172 4.31 17.73 1.58
C PHE A 172 5.03 18.78 2.46
N SER A 173 4.29 19.46 3.33
CA SER A 173 4.79 20.57 4.15
C SER A 173 5.19 20.07 5.53
N TYR A 174 6.49 20.18 5.86
CA TYR A 174 7.06 19.76 7.14
C TYR A 174 8.42 20.43 7.39
N ILE A 175 8.84 20.44 8.67
CA ILE A 175 10.21 20.73 9.13
C ILE A 175 10.74 19.54 9.93
N ASP A 176 12.04 19.53 10.24
CA ASP A 176 12.68 18.40 10.94
C ASP A 176 12.07 18.15 12.32
N GLU A 177 11.64 19.20 13.01
CA GLU A 177 10.94 19.13 14.29
C GLU A 177 9.61 18.37 14.18
N ASN A 178 8.90 18.47 13.05
CA ASN A 178 7.71 17.65 12.81
C ASN A 178 8.07 16.17 12.76
N ILE A 179 9.14 15.82 12.04
CA ILE A 179 9.57 14.43 11.90
C ILE A 179 9.97 13.86 13.26
N LEU A 180 10.74 14.61 14.04
CA LEU A 180 11.17 14.22 15.39
C LEU A 180 10.01 14.07 16.38
N ALA A 181 8.96 14.89 16.24
CA ALA A 181 7.76 14.76 17.06
C ALA A 181 6.93 13.50 16.74
N LEU A 182 7.02 13.01 15.49
CA LEU A 182 6.25 11.86 15.01
C LEU A 182 6.98 10.52 15.19
N ILE A 183 8.29 10.47 14.91
CA ILE A 183 9.08 9.23 14.86
C ILE A 183 9.99 9.14 16.09
N PRO A 184 10.03 8.00 16.81
CA PRO A 184 9.24 6.77 16.60
C PRO A 184 7.91 6.74 17.38
N LYS A 185 7.54 7.85 18.03
CA LYS A 185 6.43 7.89 19.00
C LYS A 185 5.08 7.45 18.39
N PHE A 186 4.69 8.05 17.28
CA PHE A 186 3.38 7.83 16.66
C PHE A 186 3.44 6.89 15.46
N PHE A 187 4.49 6.99 14.65
CA PHE A 187 4.63 6.24 13.40
C PHE A 187 6.02 5.62 13.31
N LYS A 188 6.19 4.63 12.42
CA LYS A 188 7.52 4.10 12.09
C LYS A 188 8.13 4.87 10.91
N ILE A 189 7.28 5.35 10.00
CA ILE A 189 7.68 6.01 8.77
C ILE A 189 6.80 7.25 8.51
N VAL A 190 7.40 8.31 8.00
CA VAL A 190 6.68 9.49 7.49
C VAL A 190 7.01 9.70 6.02
N ARG A 191 6.02 10.09 5.22
CA ARG A 191 6.18 10.30 3.77
C ARG A 191 6.12 11.78 3.44
N GLY A 192 7.18 12.26 2.78
CA GLY A 192 7.24 13.58 2.16
C GLY A 192 7.21 13.50 0.63
N HIS A 193 7.65 14.56 -0.05
CA HIS A 193 7.79 14.58 -1.52
C HIS A 193 9.20 14.14 -1.94
N LEU A 194 9.85 14.91 -2.82
CA LEU A 194 11.16 14.59 -3.38
C LEU A 194 12.28 14.90 -2.36
N ILE A 195 13.07 13.89 -2.00
CA ILE A 195 14.30 14.01 -1.21
C ILE A 195 15.38 13.05 -1.73
N LYS A 196 16.65 13.44 -1.64
CA LYS A 196 17.82 12.59 -1.93
C LYS A 196 17.73 11.87 -3.30
N ASN A 197 17.69 10.54 -3.33
CA ASN A 197 17.60 9.76 -4.56
C ASN A 197 16.16 9.35 -4.90
N ASN A 198 15.15 9.87 -4.19
CA ASN A 198 13.73 9.55 -4.35
C ASN A 198 13.38 8.06 -4.27
N LEU A 199 14.20 7.28 -3.57
CA LEU A 199 13.99 5.85 -3.31
C LEU A 199 14.01 5.58 -1.80
N ALA A 200 13.30 4.56 -1.36
CA ALA A 200 13.24 4.11 0.02
C ALA A 200 13.90 2.73 0.17
N SER A 201 14.73 2.56 1.20
CA SER A 201 15.18 1.23 1.62
C SER A 201 14.02 0.47 2.27
N PHE A 202 14.10 -0.86 2.28
CA PHE A 202 13.20 -1.68 3.09
C PHE A 202 13.56 -1.57 4.58
N ASN A 203 12.60 -1.87 5.47
CA ASN A 203 12.72 -1.71 6.92
C ASN A 203 13.16 -0.29 7.34
N ASN A 204 12.63 0.72 6.65
CA ASN A 204 12.99 2.11 6.89
C ASN A 204 12.23 2.68 8.09
N THR A 205 12.94 3.38 8.97
CA THR A 205 12.33 4.21 10.02
C THR A 205 12.76 5.66 9.78
N GLY A 206 11.80 6.59 9.82
CA GLY A 206 12.03 8.00 9.52
C GLY A 206 11.33 8.47 8.25
N ILE A 207 11.94 9.42 7.53
CA ILE A 207 11.32 10.02 6.34
C ILE A 207 11.64 9.27 5.05
N VAL A 208 10.61 9.03 4.23
CA VAL A 208 10.74 8.49 2.88
C VAL A 208 10.25 9.48 1.80
N PRO A 209 10.92 9.50 0.63
CA PRO A 209 10.46 10.29 -0.50
C PRO A 209 9.25 9.67 -1.18
N SER A 210 8.50 10.48 -1.92
CA SER A 210 7.56 10.02 -2.94
C SER A 210 7.57 10.93 -4.17
N ILE A 211 7.16 10.38 -5.31
CA ILE A 211 7.03 11.10 -6.57
C ILE A 211 5.55 11.20 -6.93
N CYS A 212 5.02 12.43 -7.05
CA CYS A 212 3.62 12.62 -7.40
C CYS A 212 3.37 12.37 -8.89
N ILE A 213 2.32 11.61 -9.20
CA ILE A 213 1.94 11.19 -10.56
C ILE A 213 0.58 11.73 -11.00
N ASP A 214 0.00 12.69 -10.27
CA ASP A 214 -1.26 13.30 -10.69
C ASP A 214 -1.12 14.16 -11.96
N GLY A 215 -2.25 14.47 -12.58
CA GLY A 215 -2.36 15.35 -13.74
C GLY A 215 -1.67 16.71 -13.54
N PHE A 216 -1.68 17.25 -12.33
CA PHE A 216 -0.97 18.48 -11.95
C PHE A 216 0.54 18.40 -12.24
N TYR A 217 1.17 17.26 -11.93
CA TYR A 217 2.58 17.00 -12.24
C TYR A 217 2.78 16.35 -13.61
N SER A 218 1.67 16.02 -14.27
CA SER A 218 1.60 15.44 -15.60
C SER A 218 2.50 14.22 -15.72
N CYS A 219 2.04 13.09 -15.16
CA CYS A 219 2.73 11.81 -15.18
C CYS A 219 3.43 11.56 -16.52
N ASN A 220 4.74 11.31 -16.47
CA ASN A 220 5.52 11.05 -17.67
C ASN A 220 6.05 9.61 -17.65
N PHE A 221 5.34 8.73 -18.36
CA PHE A 221 5.63 7.30 -18.35
C PHE A 221 7.03 6.94 -18.86
N TYR A 222 7.60 7.73 -19.78
CA TYR A 222 8.98 7.55 -20.23
C TYR A 222 9.98 7.71 -19.08
N TYR A 223 9.77 8.69 -18.20
CA TYR A 223 10.63 8.88 -17.03
C TYR A 223 10.32 7.88 -15.91
N ILE A 224 9.06 7.49 -15.69
CA ILE A 224 8.71 6.42 -14.75
C ILE A 224 9.46 5.12 -15.08
N LYS A 225 9.47 4.71 -16.35
CA LYS A 225 10.25 3.55 -16.84
C LYS A 225 11.74 3.67 -16.52
N LYS A 226 12.33 4.85 -16.69
CA LYS A 226 13.74 5.08 -16.36
C LYS A 226 14.01 5.02 -14.86
N ILE A 227 13.10 5.56 -14.05
CA ILE A 227 13.18 5.54 -12.58
C ILE A 227 13.03 4.10 -12.07
N MET A 228 12.11 3.30 -12.62
CA MET A 228 12.00 1.86 -12.31
C MET A 228 13.32 1.13 -12.61
N LYS A 229 13.98 1.41 -13.74
CA LYS A 229 15.30 0.83 -14.04
C LYS A 229 16.36 1.20 -12.99
N LEU A 230 16.34 2.43 -12.46
CA LEU A 230 17.24 2.83 -11.36
C LEU A 230 16.89 2.12 -10.05
N THR A 231 15.60 1.96 -9.79
CA THR A 231 15.09 1.27 -8.59
C THR A 231 15.52 -0.20 -8.59
N LYS A 232 15.37 -0.91 -9.72
CA LYS A 232 15.85 -2.29 -9.87
C LYS A 232 17.38 -2.41 -9.74
N LYS A 233 18.15 -1.41 -10.18
CA LYS A 233 19.62 -1.40 -10.02
C LYS A 233 20.08 -1.23 -8.58
N THR A 234 19.26 -0.63 -7.74
CA THR A 234 19.58 -0.31 -6.35
C THR A 234 18.96 -1.27 -5.34
N ASN A 235 18.09 -2.19 -5.79
CA ASN A 235 17.29 -3.04 -4.92
C ASN A 235 16.48 -2.25 -3.85
N MET A 236 16.15 -1.00 -4.18
CA MET A 236 15.35 -0.11 -3.33
C MET A 236 13.90 -0.08 -3.79
N ASN A 237 13.09 0.77 -3.17
CA ASN A 237 11.67 0.89 -3.39
C ASN A 237 11.29 2.27 -3.91
N LEU A 238 10.38 2.30 -4.87
CA LEU A 238 9.82 3.53 -5.46
C LEU A 238 8.44 3.79 -4.88
N ILE A 239 8.22 4.96 -4.29
CA ILE A 239 6.90 5.37 -3.79
C ILE A 239 6.31 6.39 -4.78
N LEU A 240 5.19 6.04 -5.40
CA LEU A 240 4.39 6.93 -6.24
C LEU A 240 3.18 7.40 -5.46
N THR A 241 2.91 8.70 -5.51
CA THR A 241 1.78 9.31 -4.80
C THR A 241 0.81 9.96 -5.78
N CYS A 242 -0.49 9.84 -5.50
CA CYS A 242 -1.57 10.50 -6.22
C CYS A 242 -2.72 10.78 -5.25
N HIS A 243 -3.76 11.47 -5.69
CA HIS A 243 -4.94 11.68 -4.85
C HIS A 243 -6.13 10.88 -5.36
N SER A 244 -6.70 11.24 -6.51
CA SER A 244 -7.92 10.59 -7.05
C SER A 244 -7.62 9.56 -8.14
N ILE A 245 -8.48 8.56 -8.30
CA ILE A 245 -8.43 7.60 -9.42
C ILE A 245 -9.67 7.83 -10.28
N LEU A 246 -9.51 8.50 -11.43
CA LEU A 246 -10.65 8.86 -12.27
C LEU A 246 -10.35 8.72 -13.77
N PRO A 247 -11.31 8.25 -14.58
CA PRO A 247 -11.16 8.18 -16.03
C PRO A 247 -10.76 9.53 -16.65
N GLU A 248 -10.01 9.50 -17.75
CA GLU A 248 -9.52 10.72 -18.40
C GLU A 248 -10.65 11.63 -18.89
N ASN A 249 -11.78 11.02 -19.28
CA ASN A 249 -12.99 11.68 -19.73
C ASN A 249 -13.94 12.09 -18.59
N ALA A 250 -13.60 11.83 -17.31
CA ALA A 250 -14.43 12.24 -16.19
C ALA A 250 -14.47 13.79 -16.10
N ASP A 251 -15.67 14.35 -16.16
CA ASP A 251 -15.89 15.77 -15.93
C ASP A 251 -15.90 16.05 -14.43
N TRP A 252 -14.93 16.83 -13.99
CA TRP A 252 -14.78 17.14 -12.58
C TRP A 252 -15.87 18.10 -12.06
N ASN A 253 -16.53 18.84 -12.94
CA ASN A 253 -17.61 19.76 -12.57
C ASN A 253 -18.84 19.01 -12.00
N GLU A 254 -18.97 17.71 -12.30
CA GLU A 254 -20.08 16.87 -11.84
C GLU A 254 -19.97 16.46 -10.36
N TYR A 255 -18.84 16.74 -9.71
CA TYR A 255 -18.53 16.28 -8.35
C TYR A 255 -18.94 17.28 -7.24
N GLY A 256 -19.67 18.34 -7.58
CA GLY A 256 -20.45 19.13 -6.62
C GLY A 256 -19.68 20.16 -5.77
N TRP A 257 -18.38 20.39 -6.01
CA TRP A 257 -17.57 21.36 -5.24
C TRP A 257 -17.36 22.72 -5.95
N GLY A 258 -18.25 23.12 -6.87
CA GLY A 258 -18.19 24.41 -7.55
C GLY A 258 -16.86 24.65 -8.29
N GLU A 259 -16.31 25.87 -8.24
CA GLU A 259 -15.04 26.22 -8.91
C GLU A 259 -13.82 25.45 -8.34
N GLU A 260 -13.85 25.06 -7.06
CA GLU A 260 -12.77 24.31 -6.41
C GLU A 260 -12.66 22.88 -6.96
N SER A 261 -13.74 22.38 -7.55
CA SER A 261 -13.77 21.11 -8.26
C SER A 261 -12.73 21.12 -9.40
N VAL A 262 -12.74 22.11 -10.31
CA VAL A 262 -11.84 22.14 -11.48
C VAL A 262 -10.36 22.07 -11.07
N LYS A 263 -9.96 22.80 -10.01
CA LYS A 263 -8.59 22.77 -9.50
C LYS A 263 -8.26 21.39 -8.92
N SER A 264 -9.14 20.85 -8.09
CA SER A 264 -9.02 19.52 -7.48
C SER A 264 -8.96 18.40 -8.51
N GLY A 265 -9.61 18.58 -9.66
CA GLY A 265 -9.58 17.61 -10.76
C GLY A 265 -8.23 17.46 -11.44
N ASN A 266 -7.27 18.35 -11.18
CA ASN A 266 -5.88 18.14 -11.60
C ASN A 266 -5.14 17.17 -10.67
N TRP A 267 -5.63 16.91 -9.46
CA TRP A 267 -5.06 15.96 -8.51
C TRP A 267 -5.68 14.57 -8.71
N ARG A 268 -5.56 14.07 -9.94
CA ARG A 268 -6.04 12.73 -10.32
C ARG A 268 -5.01 12.02 -11.17
N THR A 269 -5.04 10.69 -11.08
CA THR A 269 -4.48 9.76 -12.05
C THR A 269 -5.61 8.97 -12.71
N SER A 270 -5.34 8.35 -13.87
CA SER A 270 -6.33 7.52 -14.56
C SER A 270 -6.14 6.02 -14.27
N PRO A 271 -7.22 5.21 -14.29
CA PRO A 271 -7.11 3.75 -14.22
C PRO A 271 -6.13 3.20 -15.27
N GLU A 272 -6.14 3.75 -16.49
CA GLU A 272 -5.22 3.34 -17.57
C GLU A 272 -3.76 3.67 -17.24
N THR A 273 -3.50 4.83 -16.62
CA THR A 273 -2.15 5.20 -16.15
C THR A 273 -1.67 4.24 -15.08
N LEU A 274 -2.51 3.92 -14.09
CA LEU A 274 -2.18 2.96 -13.03
C LEU A 274 -1.93 1.57 -13.60
N LYS A 275 -2.82 1.10 -14.48
CA LYS A 275 -2.67 -0.17 -15.21
C LYS A 275 -1.32 -0.24 -15.93
N THR A 276 -0.98 0.80 -16.69
CA THR A 276 0.27 0.90 -17.43
C THR A 276 1.51 0.86 -16.52
N ILE A 277 1.44 1.50 -15.34
CA ILE A 277 2.49 1.45 -14.32
C ILE A 277 2.60 0.04 -13.71
N ILE A 278 1.48 -0.59 -13.37
CA ILE A 278 1.43 -1.93 -12.78
C ILE A 278 1.99 -2.96 -13.76
N ASP A 279 1.55 -2.93 -15.02
CA ASP A 279 2.02 -3.83 -16.09
C ASP A 279 3.54 -3.72 -16.28
N GLU A 280 4.08 -2.50 -16.30
CA GLU A 280 5.53 -2.29 -16.41
C GLU A 280 6.29 -2.76 -15.17
N ALA A 281 5.76 -2.52 -13.97
CA ALA A 281 6.35 -2.98 -12.72
C ALA A 281 6.40 -4.52 -12.67
N ARG A 282 5.30 -5.20 -13.02
CA ARG A 282 5.22 -6.67 -13.11
C ARG A 282 6.21 -7.22 -14.13
N LYS A 283 6.28 -6.62 -15.33
CA LYS A 283 7.27 -6.99 -16.36
C LYS A 283 8.72 -6.89 -15.86
N ASN A 284 8.99 -5.98 -14.93
CA ASN A 284 10.30 -5.81 -14.34
C ASN A 284 10.48 -6.53 -12.99
N GLU A 285 9.53 -7.39 -12.61
CA GLU A 285 9.54 -8.23 -11.40
C GLU A 285 9.55 -7.45 -10.07
N PHE A 286 8.93 -6.28 -10.07
CA PHE A 286 8.74 -5.50 -8.85
C PHE A 286 7.75 -6.18 -7.91
N GLU A 287 8.01 -6.07 -6.62
CA GLU A 287 7.02 -6.36 -5.58
C GLU A 287 6.12 -5.14 -5.35
N PHE A 288 4.86 -5.35 -4.99
CA PHE A 288 3.95 -4.26 -4.62
C PHE A 288 3.85 -4.24 -3.11
N TYR A 289 4.36 -3.16 -2.52
CA TYR A 289 4.35 -2.96 -1.07
C TYR A 289 3.39 -1.84 -0.69
N THR A 290 2.87 -1.93 0.52
CA THR A 290 2.33 -0.78 1.26
C THR A 290 3.47 0.02 1.90
N THR A 291 3.18 1.24 2.35
CA THR A 291 4.14 2.08 3.09
C THR A 291 4.49 1.45 4.45
N ALA A 292 3.54 0.78 5.10
CA ALA A 292 3.77 -0.04 6.29
C ALA A 292 4.81 -1.14 6.04
N GLU A 293 4.71 -1.86 4.92
CA GLU A 293 5.67 -2.89 4.55
C GLU A 293 7.04 -2.30 4.24
N ILE A 294 7.13 -1.12 3.61
CA ILE A 294 8.41 -0.41 3.46
C ILE A 294 9.04 -0.09 4.82
N ALA A 295 8.22 0.21 5.83
CA ALA A 295 8.68 0.37 7.21
C ALA A 295 9.07 -0.95 7.88
N GLY A 296 8.97 -2.10 7.20
CA GLY A 296 9.25 -3.42 7.75
C GLY A 296 8.20 -3.90 8.75
N VAL A 297 6.96 -3.41 8.65
CA VAL A 297 5.85 -3.83 9.52
C VAL A 297 4.97 -4.84 8.80
N ALA A 298 4.71 -5.96 9.47
CA ALA A 298 3.77 -6.97 9.04
C ALA A 298 2.34 -6.56 9.41
N THR A 299 1.40 -6.78 8.50
CA THR A 299 -0.03 -6.54 8.73
C THR A 299 -0.81 -7.84 8.54
N PHE A 300 -1.78 -8.10 9.43
CA PHE A 300 -2.57 -9.32 9.44
C PHE A 300 -4.05 -8.98 9.40
N ILE A 301 -4.78 -9.38 8.35
CA ILE A 301 -6.21 -9.04 8.23
C ILE A 301 -7.04 -9.79 9.27
N ASP A 302 -6.71 -11.05 9.51
CA ASP A 302 -7.36 -11.84 10.52
C ASP A 302 -6.76 -11.58 11.92
N PRO A 303 -7.57 -11.14 12.90
CA PRO A 303 -7.06 -10.84 14.24
C PRO A 303 -6.64 -12.10 15.02
N ASN A 304 -7.22 -13.27 14.73
CA ASN A 304 -6.79 -14.53 15.37
C ASN A 304 -5.44 -14.99 14.81
N PHE A 305 -5.20 -14.73 13.51
CA PHE A 305 -3.88 -14.95 12.92
C PHE A 305 -2.85 -14.00 13.57
N GLU A 306 -3.13 -12.70 13.65
CA GLU A 306 -2.23 -11.76 14.33
C GLU A 306 -1.93 -12.18 15.77
N LYS A 307 -2.97 -12.55 16.53
CA LYS A 307 -2.83 -13.03 17.91
C LYS A 307 -1.89 -14.23 18.01
N THR A 308 -2.08 -15.23 17.16
CA THR A 308 -1.23 -16.44 17.15
C THR A 308 0.22 -16.09 16.81
N VAL A 309 0.45 -15.16 15.87
CA VAL A 309 1.79 -14.67 15.55
C VAL A 309 2.42 -13.94 16.73
N ARG A 310 1.65 -13.12 17.45
CA ARG A 310 2.14 -12.45 18.66
C ARG A 310 2.55 -13.44 19.74
N GLU A 311 1.83 -14.55 19.90
CA GLU A 311 2.14 -15.59 20.89
C GLU A 311 3.49 -16.30 20.63
N ILE A 312 4.01 -16.30 19.39
CA ILE A 312 5.24 -17.03 19.03
C ILE A 312 6.48 -16.14 18.84
N ILE A 313 6.31 -14.83 18.70
CA ILE A 313 7.44 -13.89 18.55
C ILE A 313 7.93 -13.41 19.92
N SER A 314 9.20 -13.01 20.02
CA SER A 314 9.83 -12.64 21.29
C SER A 314 9.20 -11.41 21.99
N ASN A 315 8.61 -10.49 21.23
CA ASN A 315 8.08 -9.22 21.74
C ASN A 315 6.57 -9.07 21.42
N PRO A 316 5.68 -9.83 22.07
CA PRO A 316 4.25 -9.87 21.75
C PRO A 316 3.52 -8.52 21.88
N THR A 317 4.00 -7.67 22.79
CA THR A 317 3.38 -6.38 23.16
C THR A 317 3.89 -5.20 22.37
N GLU A 318 4.82 -5.39 21.43
CA GLU A 318 5.26 -4.32 20.55
C GLU A 318 4.08 -3.81 19.71
N LYS A 319 4.06 -2.49 19.53
CA LYS A 319 3.01 -1.76 18.80
C LYS A 319 2.77 -2.31 17.40
N TRP A 320 3.83 -2.76 16.74
CA TRP A 320 3.80 -3.33 15.39
C TRP A 320 4.62 -4.60 15.34
N VAL A 321 4.16 -5.61 14.60
CA VAL A 321 4.92 -6.83 14.36
C VAL A 321 5.96 -6.55 13.27
N SER A 322 7.26 -6.69 13.57
CA SER A 322 8.31 -6.51 12.57
C SER A 322 8.40 -7.71 11.63
N ILE A 323 8.45 -7.47 10.32
CA ILE A 323 8.65 -8.52 9.30
C ILE A 323 9.95 -9.29 9.58
N SER A 324 11.00 -8.61 10.05
CA SER A 324 12.27 -9.23 10.41
C SER A 324 12.15 -10.36 11.43
N ASN A 325 11.14 -10.31 12.30
CA ASN A 325 10.92 -11.33 13.33
C ASN A 325 10.22 -12.57 12.76
N LEU A 326 9.60 -12.45 11.59
CA LEU A 326 8.89 -13.55 10.92
C LEU A 326 9.81 -14.32 9.94
N ILE A 327 10.83 -13.64 9.41
CA ILE A 327 11.81 -14.22 8.48
C ILE A 327 12.47 -15.51 9.02
N PRO A 328 12.88 -15.63 10.29
CA PRO A 328 13.55 -16.82 10.79
C PRO A 328 12.64 -18.06 10.97
N ILE A 329 11.32 -17.87 10.97
CA ILE A 329 10.35 -18.93 11.28
C ILE A 329 10.28 -19.94 10.13
N LYS A 330 10.54 -21.21 10.45
CA LYS A 330 10.51 -22.34 9.49
C LYS A 330 9.30 -23.25 9.65
N GLU A 331 8.71 -23.29 10.83
CA GLU A 331 7.57 -24.13 11.13
C GLU A 331 6.53 -23.28 11.87
N LEU A 332 5.27 -23.36 11.43
CA LEU A 332 4.20 -22.55 11.98
C LEU A 332 2.94 -23.41 12.14
N ASP A 333 2.40 -23.42 13.35
CA ASP A 333 1.13 -24.05 13.66
C ASP A 333 0.05 -23.00 13.90
N LEU A 334 -0.91 -22.93 12.99
CA LEU A 334 -2.10 -22.08 13.05
C LEU A 334 -3.38 -22.93 13.16
N SER A 335 -3.27 -24.21 13.54
CA SER A 335 -4.44 -25.08 13.61
C SER A 335 -5.39 -24.72 14.75
N ASN A 336 -6.69 -24.89 14.51
CA ASN A 336 -7.74 -24.64 15.50
C ASN A 336 -7.71 -23.21 16.08
N LYS A 337 -7.62 -22.21 15.19
CA LYS A 337 -7.53 -20.78 15.56
C LYS A 337 -8.69 -19.93 15.03
N SER A 338 -9.69 -20.53 14.39
CA SER A 338 -10.81 -19.83 13.75
C SER A 338 -10.32 -18.74 12.78
N ILE A 339 -9.24 -19.03 12.05
CA ILE A 339 -8.69 -18.13 11.03
C ILE A 339 -9.53 -18.25 9.76
N ARG A 340 -9.84 -17.10 9.15
CA ARG A 340 -10.58 -17.00 7.88
C ARG A 340 -9.74 -16.43 6.75
N ASN A 341 -8.78 -15.56 7.07
CA ASN A 341 -7.97 -14.84 6.09
C ASN A 341 -6.47 -15.04 6.37
N LEU A 342 -5.73 -15.45 5.33
CA LEU A 342 -4.29 -15.74 5.40
C LEU A 342 -3.39 -14.54 5.10
N ASP A 343 -3.95 -13.35 4.88
CA ASP A 343 -3.15 -12.13 4.70
C ASP A 343 -2.23 -11.90 5.90
N GLY A 344 -0.93 -11.87 5.61
CA GLY A 344 0.16 -11.85 6.59
C GLY A 344 1.08 -13.07 6.46
N ILE A 345 0.62 -14.17 5.84
CA ILE A 345 1.43 -15.38 5.66
C ILE A 345 2.63 -15.14 4.72
N GLN A 346 2.51 -14.22 3.76
CA GLN A 346 3.56 -13.90 2.79
C GLN A 346 4.88 -13.40 3.41
N TYR A 347 4.85 -12.92 4.67
CA TYR A 347 6.04 -12.45 5.37
C TYR A 347 6.96 -13.58 5.87
N PHE A 348 6.46 -14.82 5.95
CA PHE A 348 7.20 -15.97 6.43
C PHE A 348 8.04 -16.61 5.30
N ILE A 349 8.92 -15.83 4.70
CA ILE A 349 9.68 -16.18 3.47
C ILE A 349 10.58 -17.43 3.60
N ASN A 350 10.87 -17.88 4.83
CA ASN A 350 11.60 -19.12 5.10
C ASN A 350 10.74 -20.26 5.66
N LEU A 351 9.41 -20.12 5.64
CA LEU A 351 8.51 -21.15 6.15
C LEU A 351 8.61 -22.41 5.31
N GLU A 352 8.85 -23.54 5.97
CA GLU A 352 8.99 -24.87 5.36
C GLU A 352 7.81 -25.78 5.72
N LYS A 353 7.23 -25.64 6.91
CA LYS A 353 6.08 -26.43 7.37
C LYS A 353 4.98 -25.53 7.93
N LEU A 354 3.74 -25.75 7.50
CA LEU A 354 2.59 -24.96 7.91
C LEU A 354 1.39 -25.86 8.25
N ASN A 355 0.82 -25.70 9.44
CA ASN A 355 -0.44 -26.34 9.81
C ASN A 355 -1.56 -25.31 9.86
N LEU A 356 -2.55 -25.43 8.99
CA LEU A 356 -3.77 -24.61 8.90
C LEU A 356 -5.03 -25.40 9.25
N SER A 357 -4.90 -26.64 9.73
CA SER A 357 -6.07 -27.52 9.91
C SER A 357 -7.08 -26.96 10.93
N ASN A 358 -8.36 -27.31 10.78
CA ASN A 358 -9.44 -26.92 11.68
C ASN A 358 -9.60 -25.39 11.75
N ASN A 359 -9.76 -24.73 10.61
CA ASN A 359 -10.00 -23.29 10.50
C ASN A 359 -11.18 -23.01 9.55
N GLU A 360 -11.41 -21.75 9.23
CA GLU A 360 -12.50 -21.28 8.37
C GLU A 360 -11.96 -20.63 7.08
N ILE A 361 -10.81 -21.11 6.60
CA ILE A 361 -10.12 -20.56 5.43
C ILE A 361 -10.77 -21.08 4.14
N THR A 362 -11.17 -20.17 3.27
CA THR A 362 -11.73 -20.51 1.95
C THR A 362 -10.78 -20.20 0.79
N ASP A 363 -9.77 -19.35 1.01
CA ASP A 363 -8.83 -18.89 -0.01
C ASP A 363 -7.39 -19.19 0.42
N PHE A 364 -6.69 -19.99 -0.39
CA PHE A 364 -5.33 -20.45 -0.14
C PHE A 364 -4.31 -19.83 -1.10
N ARG A 365 -4.71 -18.90 -1.98
CA ARG A 365 -3.85 -18.32 -3.03
C ARG A 365 -2.57 -17.70 -2.49
N LEU A 366 -2.59 -17.11 -1.29
CA LEU A 366 -1.41 -16.47 -0.69
C LEU A 366 -0.28 -17.44 -0.35
N LEU A 367 -0.54 -18.75 -0.24
CA LEU A 367 0.51 -19.73 0.02
C LEU A 367 1.53 -19.84 -1.13
N GLN A 368 1.15 -19.46 -2.36
CA GLN A 368 2.08 -19.38 -3.49
C GLN A 368 3.21 -18.36 -3.27
N LYS A 369 3.04 -17.43 -2.31
CA LYS A 369 4.05 -16.42 -1.94
C LYS A 369 5.13 -16.97 -0.98
N LEU A 370 5.06 -18.24 -0.58
CA LEU A 370 6.00 -18.89 0.32
C LEU A 370 7.03 -19.73 -0.46
N PRO A 371 8.20 -19.17 -0.81
CA PRO A 371 9.13 -19.83 -1.74
C PRO A 371 9.82 -21.08 -1.18
N LYS A 372 9.73 -21.32 0.14
CA LYS A 372 10.37 -22.46 0.81
C LYS A 372 9.37 -23.46 1.41
N LEU A 373 8.07 -23.26 1.19
CA LEU A 373 7.06 -24.14 1.78
C LEU A 373 7.19 -25.54 1.18
N LYS A 374 7.31 -26.54 2.05
CA LYS A 374 7.46 -27.95 1.67
C LYS A 374 6.31 -28.78 2.18
N LYS A 375 5.82 -28.53 3.39
CA LYS A 375 4.75 -29.32 4.01
C LYS A 375 3.61 -28.43 4.44
N ILE A 376 2.39 -28.84 4.14
CA ILE A 376 1.19 -28.16 4.59
C ILE A 376 0.15 -29.14 5.12
N ASN A 377 -0.65 -28.71 6.09
CA ASN A 377 -1.91 -29.35 6.46
C ASN A 377 -3.03 -28.32 6.37
N VAL A 378 -4.08 -28.59 5.59
CA VAL A 378 -5.27 -27.71 5.46
C VAL A 378 -6.58 -28.44 5.81
N GLU A 379 -6.50 -29.64 6.42
CA GLU A 379 -7.66 -30.46 6.76
C GLU A 379 -8.71 -29.68 7.57
N ASN A 380 -9.99 -30.02 7.41
CA ASN A 380 -11.09 -29.37 8.14
C ASN A 380 -11.15 -27.84 7.95
N ASN A 381 -10.95 -27.37 6.72
CA ASN A 381 -11.28 -26.01 6.29
C ASN A 381 -12.44 -26.05 5.28
N PRO A 382 -13.28 -25.00 5.22
CA PRO A 382 -14.36 -24.91 4.26
C PRO A 382 -13.82 -24.68 2.84
N LEU A 383 -13.47 -25.75 2.14
CA LEU A 383 -13.28 -25.70 0.69
C LEU A 383 -14.64 -25.51 0.04
N LYS A 384 -14.96 -24.28 -0.38
CA LYS A 384 -16.20 -24.04 -1.14
C LYS A 384 -16.10 -24.80 -2.47
N ASN A 385 -16.87 -25.88 -2.59
CA ASN A 385 -17.00 -26.71 -3.80
C ASN A 385 -17.38 -25.94 -5.09
N ASN A 386 -17.74 -24.65 -5.00
CA ASN A 386 -18.35 -23.89 -6.08
C ASN A 386 -17.45 -22.76 -6.66
N GLN A 387 -16.19 -22.63 -6.23
CA GLN A 387 -15.24 -21.66 -6.79
C GLN A 387 -14.04 -22.38 -7.38
N SER A 388 -14.08 -22.65 -8.68
CA SER A 388 -13.02 -23.34 -9.45
C SER A 388 -11.63 -22.74 -9.22
N GLU A 389 -11.53 -21.44 -9.00
CA GLU A 389 -10.26 -20.75 -8.74
C GLU A 389 -9.56 -21.18 -7.45
N ASN A 390 -10.30 -21.45 -6.36
CA ASN A 390 -9.69 -21.86 -5.08
C ASN A 390 -9.15 -23.28 -5.16
N VAL A 391 -9.90 -24.19 -5.80
CA VAL A 391 -9.48 -25.57 -6.05
C VAL A 391 -8.27 -25.58 -6.98
N ASN A 392 -8.28 -24.80 -8.06
CA ASN A 392 -7.15 -24.66 -8.97
C ASN A 392 -5.90 -24.09 -8.29
N SER A 393 -6.07 -23.10 -7.41
CA SER A 393 -4.96 -22.51 -6.66
C SER A 393 -4.36 -23.52 -5.69
N LEU A 394 -5.21 -24.26 -4.96
CA LEU A 394 -4.75 -25.33 -4.09
C LEU A 394 -4.02 -26.41 -4.91
N LEU A 395 -4.60 -26.89 -6.01
CA LEU A 395 -3.97 -27.83 -6.95
C LEU A 395 -2.63 -27.32 -7.48
N HIS A 396 -2.52 -26.04 -7.80
CA HIS A 396 -1.25 -25.45 -8.24
C HIS A 396 -0.21 -25.49 -7.12
N ILE A 397 -0.58 -25.15 -5.89
CA ILE A 397 0.29 -25.27 -4.72
C ILE A 397 0.69 -26.75 -4.50
N LEU A 398 -0.26 -27.68 -4.61
CA LEU A 398 -0.04 -29.13 -4.51
C LEU A 398 0.99 -29.63 -5.54
N LEU A 399 0.94 -29.12 -6.77
CA LEU A 399 1.91 -29.42 -7.82
C LEU A 399 3.30 -28.83 -7.51
N ILE A 400 3.37 -27.64 -6.91
CA ILE A 400 4.64 -26.98 -6.57
C ILE A 400 5.37 -27.71 -5.42
N ILE A 401 4.66 -28.07 -4.34
CA ILE A 401 5.30 -28.64 -3.13
C ILE A 401 5.40 -30.17 -3.15
N GLY A 402 4.74 -30.82 -4.12
CA GLY A 402 4.70 -32.27 -4.29
C GLY A 402 3.59 -32.94 -3.47
N ILE A 403 2.83 -33.83 -4.10
CA ILE A 403 1.63 -34.50 -3.54
C ILE A 403 1.94 -35.24 -2.20
N ASN A 404 3.15 -35.79 -2.06
CA ASN A 404 3.56 -36.58 -0.89
C ASN A 404 3.85 -35.74 0.37
N ALA A 405 3.86 -34.42 0.28
CA ALA A 405 4.28 -33.56 1.37
C ALA A 405 3.12 -33.10 2.28
N ILE A 406 1.94 -33.70 2.11
CA ILE A 406 0.67 -33.20 2.63
C ILE A 406 -0.15 -34.35 3.19
N LYS A 407 -0.67 -34.18 4.41
CA LYS A 407 -1.71 -35.06 4.95
C LYS A 407 -3.06 -34.57 4.44
N PHE A 408 -3.66 -35.34 3.54
CA PHE A 408 -5.04 -35.21 3.08
C PHE A 408 -5.70 -36.57 3.19
N THR A 409 -6.71 -36.71 4.03
CA THR A 409 -7.50 -37.94 4.12
C THR A 409 -8.65 -37.99 3.10
N GLU A 410 -9.01 -36.87 2.44
CA GLU A 410 -10.22 -36.79 1.59
C GLU A 410 -9.99 -36.47 0.10
N LEU A 411 -8.80 -36.70 -0.48
CA LEU A 411 -8.56 -36.36 -1.90
C LEU A 411 -9.49 -37.10 -2.89
N SER A 412 -9.99 -38.29 -2.51
CA SER A 412 -10.89 -39.10 -3.35
C SER A 412 -12.26 -38.47 -3.56
N TYR A 413 -12.73 -37.62 -2.64
CA TYR A 413 -13.99 -36.91 -2.78
C TYR A 413 -13.87 -35.69 -3.71
N TYR A 414 -12.71 -35.03 -3.73
CA TYR A 414 -12.49 -33.79 -4.49
C TYR A 414 -11.96 -34.00 -5.91
N LEU A 415 -11.20 -35.07 -6.16
CA LEU A 415 -10.80 -35.45 -7.53
C LEU A 415 -11.93 -36.13 -8.32
N GLY A 416 -12.99 -36.60 -7.66
CA GLY A 416 -14.15 -37.25 -8.30
C GLY A 416 -15.15 -36.28 -8.94
N VAL A 417 -14.82 -34.99 -9.03
CA VAL A 417 -15.63 -33.93 -9.66
C VAL A 417 -14.98 -33.38 -10.94
N LEU A 418 -13.88 -34.00 -11.40
CA LEU A 418 -13.37 -33.88 -12.77
C LEU A 418 -13.93 -35.02 -13.62
#